data_AF-A0A2E0R541-F1
#
_entry.id   AF-A0A2E0R541-F1
#
_cell.length_a   1.000
_cell.length_b   1.000
_cell.length_c   1.000
_cell.angle_alpha   90.00
_cell.angle_beta   90.00
_cell.angle_gamma   90.00
#
_symmetry.space_group_name_H-M   'P 1'
#
loop_
_entity.id
_entity.type
_entity.pdbx_description
1 polymer ?
#
loop_
_entity_poly.entity_id
_entity_poly.type
_entity_poly.pdbx_seq_one_letter_code
_entity_poly.pdbx_strand_id
1 'polypeptide(L)'
;MRFITHTWFYRRAVGDALSILAGLAFFLLCMLLPLVGPAGSQVEHASINKTIFLSWLGVTLLLSIGSVLSKWERVREENAPRPIYSLLLFITCIITLIIQLVGGFSN
;
A
#
# COMPACT_ATOMS: atom_id res chain seq x y z
N MET A 1 -5.98 31.23 -16.95
CA MET A 1 -6.59 30.03 -17.55
C MET A 1 -6.07 28.80 -16.81
N ARG A 2 -6.87 28.24 -15.89
CA ARG A 2 -6.51 27.01 -15.16
C ARG A 2 -7.10 25.86 -15.96
N PHE A 3 -6.27 25.05 -16.60
CA PHE A 3 -6.72 23.85 -17.29
C PHE A 3 -7.32 22.90 -16.25
N ILE A 4 -8.65 22.84 -16.21
CA ILE A 4 -9.39 21.84 -15.46
C ILE A 4 -9.12 20.52 -16.20
N THR A 5 -8.09 19.78 -15.78
CA THR A 5 -7.88 18.42 -16.26
C THR A 5 -9.00 17.56 -15.68
N HIS A 6 -10.07 17.39 -16.46
CA HIS A 6 -11.16 16.43 -16.26
C HIS A 6 -10.66 14.98 -16.40
N THR A 7 -9.55 14.63 -15.76
CA THR A 7 -9.08 13.25 -15.71
C THR A 7 -9.91 12.51 -14.66
N TRP A 8 -10.62 11.47 -15.10
CA TRP A 8 -11.51 10.61 -14.28
C TRP A 8 -10.89 10.20 -12.93
N PHE A 9 -9.55 10.13 -12.89
CA PHE A 9 -8.69 9.78 -11.77
C PHE A 9 -8.75 10.73 -10.54
N TYR A 10 -9.20 11.98 -10.71
CA TYR A 10 -9.20 13.00 -9.63
C TYR A 10 -10.56 13.21 -8.97
N ARG A 11 -11.57 12.41 -9.32
CA ARG A 11 -12.86 12.44 -8.64
C ARG A 11 -12.70 11.95 -7.19
N ARG A 12 -13.39 12.60 -6.26
CA ARG A 12 -13.46 12.21 -4.84
C ARG A 12 -13.74 10.72 -4.64
N ALA A 13 -14.66 10.17 -5.44
CA ALA A 13 -15.01 8.76 -5.42
C ALA A 13 -13.85 7.82 -5.77
N VAL A 14 -12.95 8.22 -6.68
CA VAL A 14 -11.81 7.39 -7.10
C VAL A 14 -10.76 7.34 -5.99
N GLY A 15 -10.41 8.49 -5.39
CA GLY A 15 -9.48 8.52 -4.27
C GLY A 15 -9.99 7.75 -3.04
N ASP A 16 -11.29 7.80 -2.76
CA ASP A 16 -11.90 7.06 -1.66
C ASP A 16 -11.96 5.56 -1.96
N ALA A 17 -12.34 5.15 -3.17
CA ALA A 17 -12.28 3.75 -3.61
C ALA A 17 -10.85 3.19 -3.53
N LEU A 18 -9.84 3.93 -4.02
CA LEU A 18 -8.41 3.57 -3.91
C LEU A 18 -7.96 3.43 -2.45
N SER A 19 -8.46 4.27 -1.55
CA SER A 19 -8.10 4.18 -0.12
C SER A 19 -8.72 2.96 0.55
N ILE A 20 -9.97 2.63 0.21
CA ILE A 20 -10.65 1.41 0.69
C ILE A 20 -9.92 0.17 0.15
N LEU A 21 -9.61 0.16 -1.15
CA LEU A 21 -8.84 -0.92 -1.80
C LEU A 21 -7.44 -1.07 -1.18
N ALA A 22 -6.74 0.03 -0.90
CA ALA A 22 -5.45 -0.01 -0.23
C ALA A 22 -5.56 -0.56 1.20
N GLY A 23 -6.59 -0.17 1.95
CA GLY A 23 -6.87 -0.72 3.28
C GLY A 23 -7.18 -2.22 3.27
N LEU A 24 -7.98 -2.68 2.30
CA LEU A 24 -8.28 -4.10 2.11
C LEU A 24 -7.03 -4.90 1.70
N ALA A 25 -6.23 -4.36 0.78
CA ALA A 25 -4.97 -4.98 0.36
C ALA A 25 -3.99 -5.09 1.55
N PHE A 26 -3.92 -4.07 2.40
CA PHE A 26 -3.13 -4.08 3.63
C PHE A 26 -3.63 -5.09 4.66
N PHE A 27 -4.95 -5.24 4.83
CA PHE A 27 -5.50 -6.27 5.70
C PHE A 27 -5.06 -7.68 5.26
N LEU A 28 -5.12 -7.96 3.96
CA LEU A 28 -4.64 -9.21 3.40
C LEU A 28 -3.12 -9.37 3.54
N LEU A 29 -2.36 -8.28 3.39
CA LEU A 29 -0.92 -8.27 3.65
C LEU A 29 -0.60 -8.66 5.11
N CYS A 30 -1.36 -8.15 6.08
CA CYS A 30 -1.21 -8.53 7.50
C CYS A 30 -1.52 -10.01 7.74
N MET A 31 -2.48 -10.59 7.01
CA MET A 31 -2.76 -12.03 7.07
C MET A 31 -1.66 -12.88 6.41
N LEU A 32 -0.92 -12.34 5.45
CA LEU A 32 0.22 -12.99 4.81
C LEU A 32 1.53 -12.81 5.58
N LEU A 33 1.57 -11.93 6.60
CA LEU A 33 2.76 -11.68 7.42
C LEU A 33 3.33 -12.97 8.09
N PRO A 34 2.51 -13.90 8.62
CA PRO A 34 3.00 -15.15 9.20
C PRO A 34 3.71 -16.07 8.19
N LEU A 35 3.41 -15.96 6.89
CA LEU A 35 4.01 -16.78 5.83
C LEU A 35 5.49 -16.45 5.59
N VAL A 36 5.92 -15.23 5.93
CA VAL A 36 7.32 -14.79 5.81
C VAL A 36 8.07 -14.77 7.14
N GLY A 37 7.37 -15.04 8.25
CA GLY A 37 7.96 -15.17 9.58
C GLY A 37 8.68 -16.51 9.80
N PRO A 38 9.24 -16.76 11.00
CA PRO A 38 10.05 -17.95 11.30
C PRO A 38 9.30 -19.27 11.11
N ALA A 39 7.98 -19.27 11.27
CA ALA A 39 7.14 -20.45 11.04
C ALA A 39 6.95 -20.75 9.53
N GLY A 40 6.94 -19.72 8.67
CA GLY A 40 6.78 -19.86 7.23
C GLY A 40 8.09 -19.96 6.44
N SER A 41 9.22 -19.62 7.07
CA SER A 41 10.56 -19.72 6.46
C SER A 41 11.18 -21.13 6.56
N GLN A 42 10.67 -21.98 7.46
CA GLN A 42 11.20 -23.33 7.71
C GLN A 42 10.50 -24.44 6.89
N VAL A 43 9.55 -24.09 6.01
CA VAL A 43 8.85 -25.05 5.15
C VAL A 43 9.47 -25.12 3.76
N GLU A 44 9.33 -26.27 3.09
CA GLU A 44 9.86 -26.54 1.74
C GLU A 44 9.43 -25.50 0.68
N HIS A 45 8.29 -24.82 0.91
CA HIS A 45 7.74 -23.78 0.04
C HIS A 45 8.01 -22.34 0.51
N ALA A 46 8.99 -22.12 1.41
CA ALA A 46 9.31 -20.79 1.95
C ALA A 46 9.60 -19.73 0.87
N SER A 47 10.26 -20.12 -0.23
CA SER A 47 10.56 -19.22 -1.35
C SER A 47 9.30 -18.75 -2.10
N ILE A 48 8.31 -19.63 -2.23
CA ILE A 48 7.02 -19.35 -2.87
C ILE A 48 6.21 -18.40 -1.97
N ASN A 49 6.15 -18.70 -0.67
CA ASN A 49 5.47 -17.86 0.33
C ASN A 49 6.04 -16.43 0.36
N LYS A 50 7.36 -16.31 0.30
CA LYS A 50 8.06 -15.02 0.22
C LYS A 50 7.73 -14.25 -1.05
N THR A 51 7.63 -14.94 -2.18
CA THR A 51 7.29 -14.32 -3.47
C THR A 51 5.85 -13.81 -3.47
N ILE A 52 4.91 -14.59 -2.94
CA ILE A 52 3.50 -14.19 -2.80
C ILE A 52 3.38 -12.94 -1.93
N PHE A 53 4.03 -12.93 -0.76
CA PHE A 53 4.04 -11.77 0.13
C PHE A 53 4.60 -10.52 -0.54
N LEU A 54 5.73 -10.64 -1.25
CA LEU A 54 6.35 -9.51 -1.97
C LEU A 54 5.45 -8.99 -3.08
N SER A 55 4.77 -9.87 -3.84
CA SER A 55 3.84 -9.46 -4.88
C SER A 55 2.67 -8.65 -4.29
N TRP A 56 2.13 -9.11 -3.16
CA TRP A 56 1.00 -8.47 -2.49
C TRP A 56 1.37 -7.14 -1.83
N LEU A 57 2.58 -7.08 -1.26
CA LEU A 57 3.18 -5.84 -0.76
C LEU A 57 3.32 -4.81 -1.88
N GLY A 58 3.78 -5.23 -3.07
CA GLY A 58 3.89 -4.38 -4.25
C GLY A 58 2.54 -3.82 -4.69
N VAL A 59 1.50 -4.66 -4.78
CA VAL A 59 0.13 -4.24 -5.13
C VAL A 59 -0.41 -3.23 -4.11
N THR A 60 -0.25 -3.52 -2.82
CA THR A 60 -0.70 -2.64 -1.73
C THR A 60 0.00 -1.28 -1.78
N LEU A 61 1.30 -1.28 -2.07
CA LEU A 61 2.11 -0.07 -2.19
C LEU A 61 1.68 0.78 -3.40
N LEU A 62 1.43 0.16 -4.56
CA LEU A 62 0.91 0.86 -5.74
C LEU A 62 -0.47 1.48 -5.50
N LEU A 63 -1.39 0.74 -4.85
CA LEU A 63 -2.71 1.25 -4.48
C LEU A 63 -2.61 2.42 -3.48
N SER A 64 -1.71 2.31 -2.51
CA SER A 64 -1.48 3.36 -1.52
C SER A 64 -0.93 4.63 -2.19
N ILE A 65 0.08 4.51 -3.06
CA ILE A 65 0.62 5.64 -3.84
C ILE A 65 -0.47 6.28 -4.70
N GLY A 66 -1.25 5.47 -5.44
CA GLY A 66 -2.36 5.96 -6.26
C GLY A 66 -3.39 6.75 -5.44
N SER A 67 -3.71 6.27 -4.23
CA SER A 67 -4.63 6.97 -3.32
C SER A 67 -4.06 8.30 -2.82
N VAL A 68 -2.75 8.35 -2.50
CA VAL A 68 -2.08 9.56 -2.02
C VAL A 68 -2.01 10.59 -3.13
N LEU A 69 -1.57 10.20 -4.35
CA LEU A 69 -1.48 11.10 -5.50
C LEU A 69 -2.85 11.70 -5.87
N SER A 70 -3.89 10.87 -5.93
CA SER A 70 -5.26 11.32 -6.23
C SER A 70 -5.79 12.32 -5.19
N LYS A 71 -5.46 12.12 -3.90
CA LYS A 71 -5.90 13.03 -2.82
C LYS A 71 -5.00 14.26 -2.66
N TRP A 72 -3.70 14.18 -2.97
CA TRP A 72 -2.74 15.26 -2.82
C TRP A 72 -3.02 16.43 -3.77
N GLU A 73 -3.40 16.14 -5.01
CA GLU A 73 -3.82 17.15 -5.98
C GLU A 73 -5.04 17.94 -5.46
N ARG A 74 -5.98 17.26 -4.79
CA ARG A 74 -7.15 17.90 -4.16
C ARG A 74 -6.81 18.71 -2.91
N VAL A 75 -5.83 18.29 -2.12
CA VAL A 75 -5.32 19.11 -1.00
C VAL A 75 -4.78 20.44 -1.54
N ARG A 76 -4.11 20.40 -2.70
CA ARG A 76 -3.51 21.58 -3.34
C ARG A 76 -4.55 22.53 -3.96
N GLU A 77 -5.66 22.00 -4.50
CA GLU A 77 -6.69 22.81 -5.15
C GLU A 77 -7.85 23.22 -4.22
N GLU A 78 -8.26 22.37 -3.28
CA GLU A 78 -9.49 22.55 -2.49
C GLU A 78 -9.24 22.80 -0.98
N ASN A 79 -7.99 22.94 -0.51
CA ASN A 79 -7.65 22.97 0.94
C ASN A 79 -8.26 21.78 1.71
N ALA A 80 -8.42 20.63 1.05
CA ALA A 80 -8.95 19.43 1.67
C ALA A 80 -8.01 18.89 2.78
N PRO A 81 -8.55 18.20 3.81
CA PRO A 81 -7.73 17.60 4.85
C PRO A 81 -6.74 16.59 4.26
N ARG A 82 -5.50 16.61 4.75
CA ARG A 82 -4.42 15.73 4.27
C ARG A 82 -4.82 14.26 4.44
N PRO A 83 -4.49 13.37 3.48
CA PRO A 83 -4.85 11.95 3.55
C PRO A 83 -3.94 11.19 4.52
N ILE A 84 -4.12 11.41 5.82
CA ILE A 84 -3.30 10.84 6.91
C ILE A 84 -3.31 9.30 6.88
N TYR A 85 -4.48 8.68 6.67
CA TYR A 85 -4.60 7.21 6.64
C TYR A 85 -3.85 6.56 5.48
N SER A 86 -3.97 7.11 4.27
CA SER A 86 -3.21 6.62 3.10
C SER A 86 -1.70 6.82 3.28
N LEU A 87 -1.30 7.88 3.96
CA LEU A 87 0.10 8.17 4.24
C LEU A 87 0.66 7.22 5.31
N LEU A 88 -0.11 6.91 6.36
CA LEU A 88 0.23 5.88 7.33
C LEU A 88 0.39 4.50 6.67
N LEU A 89 -0.56 4.10 5.82
CA LEU A 89 -0.50 2.84 5.07
C LEU A 89 0.75 2.76 4.18
N PHE A 90 1.08 3.86 3.51
CA PHE A 90 2.31 3.96 2.71
C PHE A 90 3.57 3.79 3.56
N ILE A 91 3.65 4.49 4.69
CA ILE A 91 4.78 4.39 5.63
C ILE A 91 4.91 2.97 6.16
N THR A 92 3.80 2.35 6.59
CA THR A 92 3.83 0.97 7.10
C THR A 92 4.28 0.00 6.02
N CYS A 93 3.81 0.16 4.77
CA CYS A 93 4.27 -0.67 3.64
C CYS A 93 5.78 -0.54 3.41
N ILE A 94 6.33 0.68 3.43
CA ILE A 94 7.77 0.91 3.31
C ILE A 94 8.54 0.24 4.46
N ILE A 95 8.07 0.38 5.69
CA ILE A 95 8.71 -0.24 6.85
C ILE A 95 8.72 -1.77 6.71
N THR A 96 7.59 -2.39 6.34
CA THR A 96 7.55 -3.84 6.09
C THR A 96 8.48 -4.27 4.95
N LEU A 97 8.60 -3.46 3.89
CA LEU A 97 9.52 -3.73 2.79
C LEU A 97 10.99 -3.71 3.27
N ILE A 98 11.35 -2.70 4.07
CA ILE A 98 12.70 -2.57 4.65
C ILE A 98 13.00 -3.76 5.57
N ILE A 99 12.10 -4.11 6.49
CA ILE A 99 12.29 -5.25 7.41
C ILE A 99 12.47 -6.56 6.63
N GLN A 100 11.68 -6.77 5.58
CA GLN A 100 11.80 -7.96 4.73
C GLN A 100 13.13 -8.00 3.96
N LEU A 101 13.63 -6.87 3.47
CA LEU A 101 14.93 -6.77 2.78
C LEU A 101 16.11 -7.01 3.72
N VAL A 102 16.02 -6.57 4.97
CA VAL A 102 17.03 -6.82 6.02
C VAL A 102 16.97 -8.27 6.54
N GLY A 103 15.97 -9.06 6.12
CA GLY A 103 15.78 -10.43 6.59
C GLY A 103 15.23 -10.52 8.01
N GLY A 104 14.68 -9.42 8.56
CA GLY A 104 14.21 -9.35 9.94
C GLY A 104 13.07 -10.32 10.28
N PHE A 105 12.35 -10.84 9.29
CA PHE A 105 11.32 -11.86 9.50
C PHE A 105 11.84 -13.31 9.41
N SER A 106 13.03 -13.51 8.84
CA SER A 106 13.61 -14.85 8.55
C SER A 106 14.73 -15.26 9.51
N ASN A 107 15.24 -14.33 10.32
CA ASN A 107 16.31 -14.57 11.30
C ASN A 107 15.77 -15.11 12.62
#